data_AF-A0A920QYP1-F1
#
_entry.id   AF-A0A920QYP1-F1
#
_cell.length_a   1.000
_cell.length_b   1.000
_cell.length_c   1.000
_cell.angle_alpha   90.00
_cell.angle_beta   90.00
_cell.angle_gamma   90.00
#
_symmetry.space_group_name_H-M   'P 1'
#
loop_
_entity.id
_entity.type
_entity.pdbx_description
1 polymer ?
#
loop_
_entity_poly.entity_id
_entity_poly.type
_entity_poly.pdbx_seq_one_letter_code
_entity_poly.pdbx_strand_id
1 'polypeptide(L)'
;MASQKLKVAVVGAGGTGAYYGGALAKAGHDVTFIARGSHLDAINKSGLQLNTVLLGDFHLDSPATDDMSSIGPVDLVIFAVKSWGTETAIADMAG
;
A
#
# COMPACT_ATOMS: atom_id res chain seq x y z
N MET A 1 15.63 -17.20 -12.69
CA MET A 1 14.17 -17.33 -12.49
C MET A 1 13.62 -15.92 -12.53
N ALA A 2 12.69 -15.59 -13.44
CA ALA A 2 12.01 -14.30 -13.36
C ALA A 2 11.15 -14.30 -12.09
N SER A 3 11.32 -13.31 -11.22
CA SER A 3 10.38 -13.12 -10.11
C SER A 3 8.99 -12.90 -10.72
N GLN A 4 8.00 -13.70 -10.30
CA GLN A 4 6.63 -13.49 -10.75
C GLN A 4 6.15 -12.14 -10.20
N LYS A 5 5.60 -11.28 -11.08
CA LYS A 5 5.01 -10.01 -10.68
C LYS A 5 3.72 -10.30 -9.92
N LEU A 6 3.67 -9.88 -8.66
CA LEU A 6 2.52 -10.07 -7.78
C LEU A 6 1.66 -8.83 -7.77
N LYS A 7 0.34 -9.00 -7.62
CA LYS A 7 -0.60 -7.96 -7.22
C LYS A 7 -0.72 -7.93 -5.71
N VAL A 8 -0.45 -6.78 -5.11
CA VAL A 8 -0.36 -6.60 -3.67
C VAL A 8 -1.26 -5.45 -3.24
N ALA A 9 -2.15 -5.71 -2.29
CA ALA A 9 -2.89 -4.66 -1.58
C ALA A 9 -2.19 -4.36 -0.24
N VAL A 10 -1.98 -3.09 0.08
CA VAL A 10 -1.42 -2.67 1.36
C VAL A 10 -2.49 -1.92 2.15
N VAL A 11 -3.11 -2.58 3.12
CA VAL A 11 -4.13 -1.98 3.99
C VAL A 11 -3.45 -1.17 5.09
N GLY A 12 -3.43 0.15 4.92
CA GLY A 12 -2.77 1.09 5.81
C GLY A 12 -1.41 1.55 5.29
N ALA A 13 -1.38 2.67 4.58
CA ALA A 13 -0.15 3.30 4.05
C ALA A 13 0.63 4.15 5.09
N GLY A 14 0.64 3.72 6.37
CA GLY A 14 1.50 4.32 7.41
C GLY A 14 2.96 3.89 7.28
N GLY A 15 3.81 4.17 8.28
CA GLY A 15 5.25 3.84 8.19
C GLY A 15 5.56 2.38 7.81
N THR A 16 4.94 1.41 8.48
CA THR A 16 5.14 -0.03 8.19
C THR A 16 4.62 -0.43 6.81
N GLY A 17 3.38 -0.06 6.49
CA GLY A 17 2.77 -0.43 5.20
C GLY A 17 3.45 0.26 4.02
N ALA A 18 3.75 1.55 4.14
CA ALA A 18 4.51 2.30 3.14
C ALA A 18 5.88 1.66 2.92
N TYR A 19 6.63 1.32 3.98
CA TYR A 19 7.96 0.72 3.84
C TYR A 19 7.93 -0.62 3.07
N TYR A 20 7.11 -1.58 3.51
CA TYR A 20 7.08 -2.90 2.85
C TYR A 20 6.41 -2.85 1.48
N GLY A 21 5.29 -2.13 1.36
CA GLY A 21 4.62 -1.91 0.08
C GLY A 21 5.51 -1.19 -0.93
N GLY A 22 6.22 -0.17 -0.46
CA GLY A 22 7.13 0.61 -1.29
C GLY A 22 8.35 -0.19 -1.71
N ALA A 23 8.89 -1.05 -0.84
CA ALA A 23 9.94 -2.00 -1.21
C ALA A 23 9.49 -2.98 -2.29
N LEU A 24 8.27 -3.52 -2.19
CA LEU A 24 7.70 -4.41 -3.21
C LEU A 24 7.44 -3.67 -4.53
N ALA A 25 6.92 -2.45 -4.48
CA ALA A 25 6.71 -1.62 -5.66
C ALA A 25 8.05 -1.30 -6.36
N LYS A 26 9.07 -0.93 -5.58
CA LYS A 26 10.45 -0.71 -6.08
C LYS A 26 11.06 -1.96 -6.73
N ALA A 27 10.70 -3.15 -6.25
CA ALA A 27 11.09 -4.42 -6.84
C ALA A 27 10.28 -4.81 -8.10
N GLY A 28 9.31 -3.99 -8.52
CA GLY A 28 8.53 -4.17 -9.75
C GLY A 28 7.19 -4.90 -9.58
N HIS A 29 6.76 -5.15 -8.34
CA HIS A 29 5.43 -5.71 -8.07
C HIS A 29 4.33 -4.67 -8.30
N ASP A 30 3.10 -5.12 -8.58
CA ASP A 30 1.93 -4.26 -8.73
C ASP A 30 1.33 -4.00 -7.33
N VAL A 31 1.59 -2.82 -6.78
CA VAL A 31 1.21 -2.49 -5.39
C VAL A 31 0.20 -1.36 -5.39
N THR A 32 -0.95 -1.61 -4.77
CA THR A 32 -1.96 -0.57 -4.49
C THR A 32 -2.08 -0.34 -2.99
N PHE A 33 -2.05 0.92 -2.58
CA PHE A 33 -2.15 1.31 -1.18
C PHE A 33 -3.59 1.67 -0.81
N ILE A 34 -4.09 1.09 0.28
CA ILE A 34 -5.36 1.49 0.87
C ILE A 34 -5.10 2.51 1.97
N ALA A 35 -5.52 3.75 1.71
CA ALA A 35 -5.35 4.90 2.59
C ALA A 35 -6.65 5.70 2.64
N ARG A 36 -6.80 6.63 3.59
CA ARG A 36 -8.03 7.43 3.74
C ARG A 36 -7.70 8.88 4.07
N GLY A 37 -8.66 9.76 3.80
CA GLY A 37 -8.61 11.18 4.15
C GLY A 37 -7.37 11.88 3.59
N SER A 38 -6.80 12.79 4.38
CA SER A 38 -5.68 13.64 3.93
C SER A 38 -4.44 12.87 3.47
N HIS A 39 -4.20 11.66 3.98
CA HIS A 39 -3.07 10.84 3.54
C HIS A 39 -3.31 10.25 2.14
N LEU A 40 -4.54 9.80 1.84
CA LEU A 40 -4.91 9.37 0.50
C LEU A 40 -4.76 10.53 -0.50
N ASP A 41 -5.28 11.70 -0.16
CA ASP A 41 -5.17 12.90 -1.00
C ASP A 41 -3.71 13.26 -1.28
N ALA A 42 -2.85 13.18 -0.25
CA ALA A 42 -1.42 13.45 -0.40
C ALA A 42 -0.72 12.45 -1.32
N ILE A 43 -1.02 11.16 -1.19
CA ILE A 43 -0.46 10.12 -2.06
C ILE A 43 -0.91 10.34 -3.51
N ASN A 44 -2.21 10.58 -3.74
CA ASN A 44 -2.73 10.77 -5.09
C ASN A 44 -2.22 12.05 -5.76
N LYS A 45 -1.91 13.08 -4.97
CA LYS A 45 -1.37 14.35 -5.48
C LYS A 45 0.13 14.31 -5.75
N SER A 46 0.88 13.67 -4.86
CA SER A 46 2.33 13.85 -4.79
C SER A 46 3.12 12.55 -4.74
N GLY A 47 2.46 11.39 -4.85
CA GLY A 47 3.10 10.08 -4.71
C GLY A 47 3.56 9.78 -3.27
N LEU A 48 4.30 8.68 -3.12
CA LEU A 48 4.91 8.24 -1.87
C LEU A 48 6.41 8.48 -1.88
N GLN A 49 6.88 9.34 -0.98
CA GLN A 49 8.29 9.51 -0.70
C GLN A 49 8.72 8.56 0.44
N LEU A 50 9.70 7.70 0.17
CA LEU A 50 10.30 6.83 1.17
C LEU A 50 11.74 7.25 1.43
N ASN A 51 12.00 7.62 2.68
CA ASN A 51 13.36 7.91 3.14
C ASN A 51 13.85 6.73 3.98
N THR A 52 14.90 6.06 3.52
CA THR A 52 15.37 4.82 4.14
C THR A 52 16.86 4.61 3.97
N VAL A 53 17.50 4.22 5.06
CA VAL A 53 18.93 3.88 5.07
C VAL A 53 19.20 2.58 4.33
N LEU A 54 18.28 1.61 4.38
CA LEU A 54 18.53 0.26 3.84
C LEU A 54 18.29 0.15 2.34
N LEU A 55 17.29 0.87 1.81
CA LEU A 55 16.94 0.79 0.38
C LEU A 55 17.41 2.04 -0.40
N GLY A 56 18.00 3.02 0.29
CA GLY A 56 18.20 4.38 -0.23
C GLY A 56 16.88 5.12 -0.40
N ASP A 57 16.91 6.44 -0.47
CA ASP A 57 15.70 7.25 -0.64
C ASP A 57 15.11 7.10 -2.04
N PHE A 58 13.78 7.05 -2.15
CA PHE A 58 13.10 6.93 -3.44
C PHE A 58 11.67 7.45 -3.40
N HIS A 59 11.18 7.76 -4.59
CA HIS A 59 9.82 8.22 -4.84
C HIS A 59 9.03 7.17 -5.62
N LEU A 60 7.73 7.03 -5.32
CA LEU A 60 6.83 6.13 -5.99
C LEU A 60 5.53 6.82 -6.40
N ASP A 61 5.19 6.72 -7.68
CA ASP A 61 3.87 7.03 -8.21
C ASP A 61 2.96 5.79 -8.09
N SER A 62 2.72 5.34 -6.85
CA SER A 62 1.89 4.16 -6.60
C SER A 62 0.41 4.53 -6.49
N PRO A 63 -0.51 3.73 -7.07
CA PRO A 63 -1.94 3.96 -6.92
C PRO A 63 -2.35 3.84 -5.46
N ALA A 64 -3.26 4.73 -5.03
CA ALA A 64 -3.90 4.66 -3.74
C ALA A 64 -5.40 4.92 -3.83
N THR A 65 -6.17 4.24 -2.98
CA THR A 65 -7.63 4.33 -2.91
C THR A 65 -8.11 4.11 -1.48
N ASP A 66 -9.30 4.59 -1.14
CA ASP A 66 -10.04 4.19 0.06
C ASP A 66 -11.09 3.10 -0.23
N ASP A 67 -11.39 2.86 -1.51
CA ASP A 67 -12.30 1.81 -1.96
C ASP A 67 -11.55 0.52 -2.30
N MET A 68 -11.60 -0.46 -1.40
CA MET A 68 -10.97 -1.77 -1.60
C MET A 68 -11.63 -2.61 -2.70
N SER A 69 -12.89 -2.34 -3.07
CA SER A 69 -13.57 -3.08 -4.14
C SER A 69 -13.03 -2.72 -5.52
N SER A 70 -12.47 -1.51 -5.67
CA SER A 70 -11.95 -0.98 -6.93
C SER A 70 -10.68 -1.67 -7.45
N ILE A 71 -9.97 -2.43 -6.62
CA ILE A 71 -8.64 -3.00 -6.96
C ILE A 71 -8.71 -4.46 -7.44
N GLY A 72 -9.88 -5.10 -7.31
CA GLY A 72 -10.09 -6.50 -7.66
C GLY A 72 -9.25 -7.49 -6.85
N PRO A 73 -9.23 -8.78 -7.25
CA PRO A 73 -8.44 -9.80 -6.56
C PRO A 73 -6.93 -9.54 -6.61
N VAL A 74 -6.25 -9.80 -5.49
CA VAL A 74 -4.81 -9.66 -5.32
C VAL A 74 -4.17 -10.98 -4.83
N ASP A 75 -2.88 -11.14 -5.08
CA ASP A 75 -2.12 -12.33 -4.65
C ASP A 75 -1.70 -12.23 -3.17
N LEU A 76 -1.55 -11.00 -2.66
CA LEU A 76 -1.09 -10.73 -1.30
C LEU A 76 -1.78 -9.49 -0.72
N VAL A 77 -2.20 -9.59 0.54
CA VAL A 77 -2.63 -8.44 1.35
C VAL A 77 -1.64 -8.23 2.50
N ILE A 78 -1.05 -7.03 2.57
CA ILE A 78 -0.27 -6.58 3.73
C ILE A 78 -1.19 -5.72 4.60
N PHE A 79 -1.57 -6.27 5.75
CA PHE A 79 -2.45 -5.59 6.71
C PHE A 79 -1.62 -4.87 7.76
N ALA A 80 -1.49 -3.54 7.63
CA ALA A 80 -0.55 -2.71 8.39
C ALA A 80 -1.24 -1.52 9.11
N VAL A 81 -2.47 -1.71 9.58
CA VAL A 81 -3.17 -0.76 10.45
C VAL A 81 -2.78 -0.97 11.91
N LYS A 82 -3.01 0.05 12.76
CA LYS A 82 -2.85 -0.10 14.22
C LYS A 82 -3.99 -0.97 14.75
N SER A 83 -3.77 -1.67 15.87
CA SER A 83 -4.70 -2.69 16.39
C SER A 83 -6.14 -2.19 16.58
N TRP A 84 -6.33 -0.93 16.97
CA TRP A 84 -7.66 -0.33 17.13
C TRP A 84 -8.41 -0.08 15.81
N GLY A 85 -7.72 -0.07 14.67
CA GLY A 85 -8.33 0.05 13.35
C GLY A 85 -8.58 -1.30 12.66
N THR A 86 -8.18 -2.42 13.26
CA THR A 86 -8.24 -3.74 12.65
C THR A 86 -9.67 -4.17 12.32
N GLU A 87 -10.60 -4.06 13.27
CA GLU A 87 -11.99 -4.48 13.05
C GLU A 87 -12.67 -3.68 11.94
N THR A 88 -12.50 -2.36 11.94
CA THR A 88 -13.01 -1.47 10.89
C THR A 88 -12.43 -1.84 9.53
N ALA A 89 -11.12 -2.01 9.43
CA ALA A 89 -10.47 -2.34 8.17
C ALA A 89 -10.87 -3.72 7.63
N ILE A 90 -11.16 -4.71 8.50
CA ILE A 90 -11.71 -6.01 8.09
C ILE A 90 -13.15 -5.87 7.60
N ALA A 91 -13.98 -5.09 8.28
CA ALA A 91 -15.35 -4.84 7.85
C ALA A 91 -15.40 -4.20 6.44
N ASP A 92 -14.49 -3.26 6.17
CA ASP A 92 -14.37 -2.61 4.86
C ASP A 92 -13.90 -3.56 3.74
N MET A 93 -13.28 -4.71 4.08
CA MET A 93 -12.90 -5.75 3.11
C MET A 93 -14.05 -6.70 2.74
N ALA A 94 -15.08 -6.78 3.59
CA ALA A 94 -16.18 -7.74 3.44
C ALA A 94 -17.34 -7.23 2.56
N GLY A 95 -17.21 -6.01 2.02
CA GLY A 95 -18.17 -5.35 1.13
C GLY A 95 -18.08 -5.82 -0.31
#